data_AF-A0A091HBV3-F1
#
_entry.id   AF-A0A091HBV3-F1
#
_cell.length_a   1.000
_cell.length_b   1.000
_cell.length_c   1.000
_cell.angle_alpha   90.00
_cell.angle_beta   90.00
_cell.angle_gamma   90.00
#
_symmetry.space_group_name_H-M   'P 1'
#
loop_
_entity.id
_entity.type
_entity.pdbx_description
1 polymer ?
#
loop_
_entity_poly.entity_id
_entity_poly.type
_entity_poly.pdbx_seq_one_letter_code
_entity_poly.pdbx_strand_id
1 'polypeptide(L)'
;LDHILRQLGLRRPVLVSPSMSGRFALPFLLARGDQLAGFVPIAPVGTKDYAAEQYRRVQTPTLIVYGDHDTSLGLLALRSLRHLPEHRVAMVPDAGHACYLDKPDDFH
;
A
#
# COMPACT_ATOMS: atom_id res chain seq x y z
N LEU A 1 1.89 10.72 10.23
CA LEU A 1 1.32 11.08 8.91
C LEU A 1 0.40 12.29 9.01
N ASP A 2 -0.63 12.30 9.86
CA ASP A 2 -1.50 13.47 10.10
C ASP A 2 -0.76 14.83 10.20
N HIS A 3 0.26 14.91 11.05
CA HIS A 3 1.04 16.13 11.23
C HIS A 3 1.72 16.59 9.94
N ILE A 4 2.29 15.66 9.17
CA ILE A 4 2.96 15.94 7.90
C ILE A 4 1.97 16.46 6.87
N LEU A 5 0.80 15.81 6.73
CA LEU A 5 -0.24 16.25 5.79
C LEU A 5 -0.69 17.69 6.09
N ARG A 6 -0.88 18.03 7.37
CA ARG A 6 -1.24 19.38 7.79
C ARG A 6 -0.14 20.40 7.52
N GLN A 7 1.11 20.08 7.88
CA GLN A 7 2.25 21.00 7.68
C GLN A 7 2.51 21.29 6.19
N LEU A 8 2.31 20.28 5.34
CA LEU A 8 2.46 20.43 3.88
C LEU A 8 1.20 20.96 3.19
N GLY A 9 0.12 21.23 3.93
CA GLY A 9 -1.15 21.71 3.36
C GLY A 9 -1.83 20.72 2.42
N LEU A 10 -1.51 19.43 2.51
CA LEU A 10 -2.04 18.39 1.63
C LEU A 10 -3.47 18.01 2.02
N ARG A 11 -4.39 18.08 1.05
CA ARG A 11 -5.79 17.67 1.23
C ARG A 11 -6.03 16.37 0.46
N ARG A 12 -6.36 15.30 1.19
CA ARG A 12 -6.66 13.97 0.64
C ARG A 12 -5.65 13.50 -0.42
N PRO A 13 -4.34 13.39 -0.09
CA PRO A 13 -3.36 12.91 -1.06
C PRO A 13 -3.57 11.43 -1.38
N VAL A 14 -2.95 10.97 -2.46
CA VAL A 14 -2.65 9.56 -2.66
C VAL A 14 -1.37 9.22 -1.91
N LEU A 15 -1.41 8.21 -1.03
CA LEU A 15 -0.25 7.79 -0.25
C LEU A 15 0.45 6.60 -0.92
N VAL A 16 1.67 6.83 -1.41
CA VAL A 16 2.56 5.77 -1.93
C VAL A 16 3.42 5.24 -0.80
N SER A 17 3.43 3.92 -0.58
CA SER A 17 4.06 3.30 0.59
C SER A 17 4.83 2.02 0.23
N PRO A 18 6.12 2.14 -0.15
CA PRO A 18 6.97 0.98 -0.37
C PRO A 18 7.52 0.39 0.95
N SER A 19 7.53 -0.94 1.04
CA SER A 19 8.30 -1.72 2.02
C SER A 19 8.14 -1.24 3.48
N MET A 20 9.22 -0.79 4.13
CA MET A 20 9.25 -0.39 5.54
C MET A 20 8.24 0.70 5.92
N SER A 21 7.86 1.56 4.97
CA SER A 21 6.86 2.61 5.21
C SER A 21 5.49 2.06 5.62
N GLY A 22 5.22 0.78 5.35
CA GLY A 22 4.01 0.05 5.79
C GLY A 22 3.75 0.15 7.30
N ARG A 23 4.80 0.17 8.14
CA ARG A 23 4.66 0.33 9.61
C ARG A 23 4.00 1.65 10.01
N PHE A 24 4.08 2.67 9.16
CA PHE A 24 3.44 3.96 9.38
C PHE A 24 2.15 4.10 8.58
N ALA A 25 2.15 3.61 7.35
CA ALA A 25 1.03 3.76 6.43
C ALA A 25 -0.18 2.90 6.79
N LEU A 26 0.03 1.64 7.22
CA LEU A 26 -1.08 0.74 7.58
C LEU A 26 -1.90 1.21 8.80
N PRO A 27 -1.30 1.57 9.96
CA PRO A 27 -2.10 2.09 11.07
C PRO A 27 -2.80 3.40 10.70
N PHE A 28 -2.19 4.21 9.84
CA PHE A 28 -2.81 5.43 9.34
C PHE A 28 -4.00 5.15 8.41
N LEU A 29 -3.86 4.22 7.46
CA LEU A 29 -4.93 3.78 6.57
C LEU A 29 -6.13 3.25 7.36
N LEU A 30 -5.87 2.40 8.36
CA LEU A 30 -6.91 1.78 9.18
C LEU A 30 -7.63 2.79 10.07
N ALA A 31 -6.91 3.76 10.63
CA ALA A 31 -7.49 4.74 11.55
C ALA A 31 -8.09 5.96 10.84
N ARG A 32 -7.50 6.37 9.71
CA ARG A 32 -7.71 7.69 9.07
C ARG A 32 -7.66 7.63 7.53
N GLY A 33 -8.07 6.49 6.95
CA GLY A 33 -8.09 6.30 5.49
C GLY A 33 -9.02 7.27 4.74
N ASP A 34 -10.00 7.86 5.43
CA ASP A 34 -10.88 8.92 4.92
C ASP A 34 -10.10 10.20 4.54
N GLN A 35 -8.93 10.42 5.15
CA GLN A 35 -8.01 11.50 4.80
C GLN A 35 -7.14 11.21 3.57
N LEU A 36 -7.34 10.08 2.88
CA LEU A 36 -6.65 9.75 1.64
C LEU A 36 -7.62 9.79 0.45
N ALA A 37 -7.12 10.18 -0.72
CA ALA A 37 -7.82 9.95 -1.99
C ALA A 37 -7.55 8.54 -2.52
N GLY A 38 -6.41 7.95 -2.16
CA GLY A 38 -6.04 6.60 -2.54
C GLY A 38 -4.79 6.12 -1.81
N PHE A 39 -4.52 4.82 -1.94
CA PHE A 39 -3.37 4.17 -1.34
C PHE A 39 -2.66 3.29 -2.35
N VAL A 40 -1.33 3.44 -2.47
CA VAL A 40 -0.49 2.64 -3.38
C VAL A 40 0.60 1.96 -2.56
N PRO A 41 0.29 0.82 -1.91
CA PRO A 41 1.29 0.01 -1.22
C PRO A 41 2.17 -0.74 -2.24
N ILE A 42 3.48 -0.70 -2.05
CA ILE A 42 4.44 -1.55 -2.78
C ILE A 42 5.12 -2.52 -1.82
N ALA A 43 4.67 -3.77 -1.81
CA ALA A 43 5.14 -4.82 -0.89
C ALA A 43 5.40 -4.32 0.57
N PRO A 44 4.42 -3.65 1.23
CA PRO A 44 4.66 -3.07 2.54
C PRO A 44 4.86 -4.13 3.63
N VAL A 45 5.68 -3.81 4.63
CA VAL A 45 5.81 -4.61 5.85
C VAL A 45 4.65 -4.36 6.82
N GLY A 46 4.40 -5.30 7.73
CA GLY A 46 3.41 -5.16 8.82
C GLY A 46 1.97 -5.51 8.43
N THR A 47 1.73 -5.98 7.21
CA THR A 47 0.36 -6.29 6.74
C THR A 47 -0.31 -7.47 7.46
N LYS A 48 0.48 -8.36 8.07
CA LYS A 48 -0.01 -9.49 8.87
C LYS A 48 -0.42 -9.10 10.30
N ASP A 49 -0.08 -7.90 10.74
CA ASP A 49 -0.32 -7.45 12.10
C ASP A 49 -1.79 -7.06 12.33
N TYR A 50 -2.60 -7.08 11.27
CA TYR A 50 -4.00 -6.66 11.27
C TYR A 50 -4.90 -7.78 10.74
N ALA A 51 -6.06 -7.94 11.37
CA ALA A 51 -7.05 -8.92 10.97
C ALA A 51 -7.77 -8.49 9.68
N ALA A 52 -8.28 -9.47 8.92
CA ALA A 52 -9.07 -9.23 7.71
C ALA A 52 -10.24 -8.25 7.94
N GLU A 53 -10.92 -8.34 9.09
CA GLU A 53 -12.03 -7.43 9.42
C GLU A 53 -11.63 -5.97 9.58
N GLN A 54 -10.38 -5.70 9.93
CA GLN A 54 -9.89 -4.32 10.00
C GLN A 54 -9.71 -3.76 8.59
N TYR A 55 -9.16 -4.55 7.66
CA TYR A 55 -9.04 -4.14 6.26
C TYR A 55 -10.40 -3.97 5.58
N ARG A 56 -11.38 -4.83 5.87
CA ARG A 56 -12.73 -4.72 5.28
C ARG A 56 -13.47 -3.42 5.62
N ARG A 57 -13.05 -2.70 6.66
CA ARG A 57 -13.65 -1.42 7.07
C ARG A 57 -13.06 -0.22 6.32
N VAL A 58 -11.94 -0.40 5.62
CA VAL A 58 -11.27 0.68 4.89
C VAL A 58 -12.01 0.96 3.60
N GLN A 59 -12.36 2.22 3.35
CA GLN A 59 -13.02 2.66 2.12
C GLN A 59 -12.07 3.34 1.12
N THR A 60 -10.78 3.45 1.45
CA THR A 60 -9.79 4.11 0.61
C THR A 60 -9.50 3.24 -0.64
N PRO A 61 -9.69 3.77 -1.86
CA PRO A 61 -9.32 3.07 -3.08
C PRO A 61 -7.83 2.71 -3.07
N THR A 62 -7.52 1.43 -3.33
CA THR A 62 -6.14 0.93 -3.18
C THR A 62 -5.63 0.25 -4.45
N LEU A 63 -4.42 0.59 -4.88
CA LEU A 63 -3.68 -0.13 -5.91
C LEU A 63 -2.51 -0.89 -5.27
N ILE A 64 -2.66 -2.20 -5.11
CA ILE A 64 -1.64 -3.07 -4.54
C ILE A 64 -0.61 -3.39 -5.62
N VAL A 65 0.64 -2.97 -5.41
CA VAL A 65 1.74 -3.19 -6.35
C VAL A 65 2.78 -4.15 -5.76
N TYR A 66 3.29 -5.06 -6.57
CA TYR A 66 4.43 -5.93 -6.23
C TYR A 66 5.09 -6.46 -7.51
N GLY A 67 6.37 -6.84 -7.44
CA GLY A 67 7.05 -7.55 -8.53
C GLY A 67 6.80 -9.08 -8.46
N ASP A 68 6.72 -9.77 -9.59
CA ASP A 68 6.52 -11.23 -9.62
C ASP A 68 7.62 -12.05 -8.94
N HIS A 69 8.87 -11.56 -8.96
CA HIS A 69 9.99 -12.19 -8.27
C HIS A 69 9.99 -11.88 -6.76
N ASP A 70 9.17 -10.95 -6.26
CA ASP A 70 8.94 -10.76 -4.82
C ASP A 70 7.96 -11.80 -4.24
N THR A 71 8.42 -13.04 -4.25
CA THR A 71 7.67 -14.22 -3.79
C THR A 71 7.52 -14.30 -2.28
N SER A 72 8.13 -13.39 -1.52
CA SER A 72 8.10 -13.36 -0.07
C SER A 72 7.19 -12.24 0.45
N LEU A 73 7.71 -11.02 0.56
CA LEU A 73 7.03 -9.89 1.14
C LEU A 73 5.90 -9.40 0.24
N GLY A 74 6.08 -9.40 -1.09
CA GLY A 74 5.06 -9.05 -2.07
C GLY A 74 3.81 -9.94 -1.95
N LEU A 75 3.98 -11.26 -1.99
CA LEU A 75 2.86 -12.20 -1.82
C LEU A 75 2.23 -12.14 -0.43
N LEU A 76 3.04 -11.92 0.62
CA LEU A 76 2.55 -11.75 1.99
C LEU A 76 1.67 -10.51 2.11
N ALA A 77 2.13 -9.38 1.57
CA ALA A 77 1.36 -8.14 1.52
C ALA A 77 0.06 -8.31 0.72
N LEU A 78 0.13 -8.90 -0.46
CA LEU A 78 -1.05 -9.17 -1.30
C LEU A 78 -2.10 -10.06 -0.59
N ARG A 79 -1.67 -11.07 0.18
CA ARG A 79 -2.59 -11.95 0.92
C ARG A 79 -3.40 -11.21 1.98
N SER A 80 -2.80 -10.25 2.67
CA SER A 80 -3.51 -9.42 3.66
C SER A 80 -4.33 -8.32 2.99
N LEU A 81 -3.73 -7.58 2.05
CA LEU A 81 -4.31 -6.37 1.49
C LEU A 81 -5.50 -6.65 0.55
N ARG A 82 -5.63 -7.85 -0.02
CA ARG A 82 -6.82 -8.26 -0.79
C ARG A 82 -8.12 -8.26 0.02
N HIS A 83 -8.05 -8.12 1.34
CA HIS A 83 -9.24 -7.95 2.19
C HIS A 83 -9.80 -6.52 2.15
N LEU A 84 -9.07 -5.56 1.59
CA LEU A 84 -9.60 -4.21 1.31
C LEU A 84 -10.76 -4.32 0.30
N PRO A 85 -11.89 -3.66 0.52
CA PRO A 85 -13.06 -3.81 -0.35
C PRO A 85 -12.82 -3.20 -1.74
N GLU A 86 -12.21 -2.02 -1.80
CA GLU A 86 -11.91 -1.32 -3.05
C GLU A 86 -10.41 -1.44 -3.38
N HIS A 87 -10.04 -2.55 -4.01
CA HIS A 87 -8.66 -2.76 -4.44
C HIS A 87 -8.51 -3.20 -5.89
N ARG A 88 -7.37 -2.83 -6.47
CA ARG A 88 -6.82 -3.43 -7.69
C ARG A 88 -5.42 -3.95 -7.40
N VAL A 89 -4.98 -4.91 -8.21
CA VAL A 89 -3.65 -5.51 -8.09
C VAL A 89 -2.90 -5.26 -9.38
N ALA A 90 -1.70 -4.70 -9.27
CA ALA A 90 -0.75 -4.55 -10.36
C ALA A 90 0.52 -5.34 -10.00
N MET A 91 0.73 -6.44 -10.71
CA MET A 91 1.98 -7.18 -10.66
C MET A 91 2.91 -6.60 -11.73
N VAL A 92 4.15 -6.32 -11.38
CA VAL A 92 5.19 -5.84 -12.31
C VAL A 92 6.02 -7.04 -12.76
N PRO A 93 6.02 -7.39 -14.06
CA PRO A 93 6.69 -8.57 -14.57
C PRO A 93 8.22 -8.43 -14.56
N ASP A 94 8.92 -9.53 -14.33
CA ASP A 94 10.37 -9.63 -14.21
C ASP A 94 10.96 -8.64 -13.18
N ALA A 95 10.28 -8.44 -12.05
CA ALA A 95 10.67 -7.44 -11.04
C ALA A 95 10.68 -8.02 -9.63
N GLY A 96 11.63 -7.58 -8.82
CA GLY A 96 11.79 -8.00 -7.43
C GLY A 96 11.05 -7.11 -6.44
N HIS A 97 11.58 -7.04 -5.21
CA HIS A 97 10.96 -6.33 -4.09
C HIS A 97 10.83 -4.81 -4.34
N ALA A 98 11.86 -4.21 -4.94
CA ALA A 98 11.87 -2.81 -5.31
C ALA A 98 11.48 -2.65 -6.79
N CYS A 99 10.30 -3.15 -7.17
CA CYS A 99 9.90 -3.23 -8.58
C CYS A 99 9.91 -1.90 -9.34
N TYR A 100 9.69 -0.78 -8.63
CA TYR A 100 9.80 0.58 -9.20
C TYR A 100 11.23 1.00 -9.56
N LEU A 101 12.26 0.32 -9.04
CA LEU A 101 13.65 0.50 -9.44
C LEU A 101 14.03 -0.47 -10.57
N ASP A 102 13.50 -1.70 -10.53
CA ASP A 102 13.80 -2.73 -11.54
C ASP A 102 13.15 -2.40 -12.90
N LYS A 103 11.91 -1.87 -12.87
CA LYS A 103 11.07 -1.60 -14.05
C LYS A 103 10.38 -0.23 -13.93
N PRO A 104 11.13 0.89 -13.99
CA PRO A 104 10.57 2.23 -13.79
C PRO A 104 9.51 2.59 -14.83
N ASP A 105 9.68 2.20 -16.09
CA ASP A 105 8.72 2.49 -17.17
C ASP A 105 7.39 1.73 -17.02
N ASP A 106 7.42 0.53 -16.42
CA ASP A 106 6.20 -0.24 -16.14
C ASP A 106 5.49 0.27 -14.89
N PHE A 107 6.22 0.93 -13.97
CA PHE A 107 5.69 1.43 -12.71
C PHE A 107 5.11 2.86 -12.79
N HIS A 108 5.69 3.75 -13.60
CA HIS A 108 5.37 5.18 -13.66
C HIS A 108 4.34 5.54 -14.74
#